data_AF-A0A941VCN0-F1
#
_entry.id   AF-A0A941VCN0-F1
#
_cell.length_a   1.000
_cell.length_b   1.000
_cell.length_c   1.000
_cell.angle_alpha   90.00
_cell.angle_beta   90.00
_cell.angle_gamma   90.00
#
_symmetry.space_group_name_H-M   'P 1'
#
loop_
_entity.id
_entity.type
_entity.pdbx_description
1 polymer ?
#
loop_
_entity_poly.entity_id
_entity_poly.type
_entity_poly.pdbx_seq_one_letter_code
_entity_poly.pdbx_strand_id
1 'polypeptide(L)'
;MSSDQDIRTPIDDRFYRLDGQMPVRCTFVEYSQSMRNDANRIVAQDSVGELQVSTVFTGIDRNWGDGSPILFETMVLGLPEDLLPQWGFSTWNDAITAHLHLVDSLTAHGVEPLLSEIRKKAAA
;
A
#
# COMPACT_ATOMS: atom_id res chain seq x y z
N MET A 1 26.33 -14.07 -33.09
CA MET A 1 25.13 -14.76 -32.58
C MET A 1 24.89 -14.20 -31.20
N SER A 2 24.11 -13.11 -31.13
CA SER A 2 23.75 -12.48 -29.86
C SER A 2 22.80 -13.42 -29.15
N SER A 3 23.21 -13.95 -28.01
CA SER A 3 22.39 -14.86 -27.23
C SER A 3 21.21 -14.10 -26.63
N ASP A 4 19.99 -14.41 -27.10
CA ASP A 4 18.69 -14.01 -26.55
C ASP A 4 18.44 -14.53 -25.10
N GLN A 5 19.50 -14.74 -24.31
CA GLN A 5 19.41 -15.27 -22.95
C GLN A 5 19.51 -14.21 -21.85
N ASP A 6 19.81 -12.95 -22.18
CA ASP A 6 19.89 -11.86 -21.19
C ASP A 6 18.54 -11.26 -20.77
N ILE A 7 17.42 -11.72 -21.33
CA ILE A 7 16.06 -11.26 -20.97
C ILE A 7 15.45 -12.13 -19.84
N ARG A 8 16.15 -13.18 -19.38
CA ARG A 8 15.64 -14.11 -18.36
C ARG A 8 16.05 -13.79 -16.92
N THR A 9 16.93 -12.82 -16.72
CA THR A 9 17.20 -12.27 -15.39
C THR A 9 16.05 -11.34 -15.03
N PRO A 10 15.37 -11.49 -13.88
CA PRO A 10 14.39 -10.50 -13.44
C PRO A 10 15.09 -9.15 -13.38
N ILE A 11 14.67 -8.21 -14.24
CA ILE A 11 15.23 -6.86 -14.28
C ILE A 11 14.92 -6.09 -12.99
N ASP A 12 14.04 -6.62 -12.11
CA ASP A 12 13.87 -6.17 -10.73
C ASP A 12 13.23 -7.28 -9.88
N ASP A 13 13.88 -7.69 -8.79
CA ASP A 13 13.37 -8.70 -7.82
C ASP A 13 12.29 -8.13 -6.87
N ARG A 14 11.77 -6.94 -7.19
CA ARG A 14 10.90 -6.11 -6.34
C ARG A 14 9.42 -6.20 -6.68
N PHE A 15 9.03 -6.96 -7.70
CA PHE A 15 7.65 -7.03 -8.16
C PHE A 15 6.87 -8.20 -7.56
N TYR A 16 5.64 -7.92 -7.16
CA TYR A 16 4.72 -8.86 -6.56
C TYR A 16 3.34 -8.73 -7.19
N ARG A 17 2.65 -9.86 -7.33
CA ARG A 17 1.21 -9.93 -7.62
C ARG A 17 0.48 -10.55 -6.43
N LEU A 18 -0.83 -10.38 -6.37
CA LEU A 18 -1.65 -11.10 -5.41
C LEU A 18 -2.10 -12.45 -5.98
N ASP A 19 -2.11 -13.45 -5.11
CA ASP A 19 -2.85 -14.70 -5.26
C ASP A 19 -3.83 -14.79 -4.08
N GLY A 20 -5.07 -14.38 -4.32
CA GLY A 20 -5.99 -14.02 -3.25
C GLY A 20 -5.43 -12.88 -2.40
N GLN A 21 -5.15 -13.17 -1.12
CA GLN A 21 -4.59 -12.21 -0.17
C GLN A 21 -3.07 -12.38 0.05
N MET A 22 -2.45 -13.32 -0.67
CA MET A 22 -1.02 -13.62 -0.52
C MET A 22 -0.20 -12.90 -1.59
N PRO A 23 0.77 -12.06 -1.22
CA PRO A 23 1.74 -11.52 -2.16
C PRO A 23 2.69 -12.61 -2.66
N VAL A 24 2.86 -12.71 -3.98
CA VAL A 24 3.76 -13.67 -4.63
C VAL A 24 4.72 -12.89 -5.52
N ARG A 25 6.04 -13.12 -5.34
CA ARG A 25 7.08 -12.55 -6.22
C ARG A 25 6.80 -12.95 -7.66
N CYS A 26 6.96 -12.01 -8.58
CA CYS A 26 6.70 -12.24 -9.99
C CYS A 26 7.59 -11.35 -10.86
N THR A 27 7.56 -11.61 -12.17
CA THR A 27 8.22 -10.75 -13.15
C THR A 27 7.49 -9.42 -13.30
N PHE A 28 8.18 -8.41 -13.84
CA PHE A 28 7.54 -7.13 -14.19
C PHE A 28 6.33 -7.30 -15.12
N VAL A 29 6.39 -8.25 -16.06
CA VAL A 29 5.29 -8.51 -17.01
C VAL A 29 4.06 -9.04 -16.28
N GLU A 30 4.23 -10.02 -15.38
CA GLU A 30 3.13 -10.57 -14.58
C GLU A 30 2.54 -9.52 -13.64
N TYR A 31 3.39 -8.71 -12.98
CA TYR A 31 2.95 -7.56 -12.19
C TYR A 31 2.14 -6.58 -13.05
N SER A 32 2.68 -6.15 -14.19
CA SER A 32 2.03 -5.18 -15.09
C SER A 32 0.67 -5.69 -15.58
N GLN A 33 0.54 -6.98 -15.86
CA GLN A 33 -0.73 -7.61 -16.22
C GLN A 33 -1.70 -7.63 -15.04
N SER A 34 -1.23 -8.02 -13.85
CA SER A 34 -2.04 -8.07 -12.62
C SER A 34 -2.61 -6.70 -12.25
N MET A 35 -1.80 -5.64 -12.34
CA MET A 35 -2.17 -4.27 -11.95
C MET A 35 -3.18 -3.60 -12.89
N ARG A 36 -3.54 -4.21 -14.02
CA ARG A 36 -4.61 -3.70 -14.90
C ARG A 36 -6.00 -3.91 -14.33
N ASN A 37 -6.15 -4.80 -13.35
CA ASN A 37 -7.41 -5.05 -12.68
C ASN A 37 -7.40 -4.39 -11.31
N ASP A 38 -8.33 -3.46 -11.07
CA ASP A 38 -8.43 -2.76 -9.79
C ASP A 38 -8.74 -3.70 -8.63
N ALA A 39 -9.40 -4.85 -8.87
CA ALA A 39 -9.62 -5.87 -7.85
C ALA A 39 -8.31 -6.51 -7.32
N ASN A 40 -7.21 -6.39 -8.07
CA ASN A 40 -5.89 -6.86 -7.64
C ASN A 40 -5.08 -5.75 -6.95
N ARG A 41 -5.66 -4.56 -6.77
CA ARG A 41 -4.98 -3.36 -6.25
C ARG A 41 -5.71 -2.77 -5.05
N ILE A 42 -7.03 -2.73 -5.09
CA ILE A 42 -7.85 -2.15 -4.04
C ILE A 42 -8.15 -3.24 -3.01
N VAL A 43 -7.60 -3.06 -1.82
CA VAL A 43 -7.74 -4.00 -0.69
C VAL A 43 -8.98 -3.66 0.12
N ALA A 44 -9.16 -2.38 0.46
CA ALA A 44 -10.33 -1.87 1.17
C ALA A 44 -10.48 -0.37 0.92
N GLN A 45 -11.72 0.12 0.88
CA GLN A 45 -12.06 1.53 0.73
C GLN A 45 -13.34 1.83 1.49
N ASP A 46 -13.25 2.76 2.44
CA ASP A 46 -14.35 3.15 3.30
C ASP A 46 -14.44 4.68 3.40
N SER A 47 -15.65 5.21 3.38
CA SER A 47 -15.92 6.65 3.51
C SER A 47 -16.35 6.98 4.94
N VAL A 48 -15.73 8.02 5.53
CA VAL A 48 -16.09 8.56 6.84
C VAL A 48 -16.31 10.07 6.70
N GLY A 49 -17.58 10.46 6.51
CA GLY A 49 -17.92 11.83 6.12
C GLY A 49 -17.31 12.16 4.75
N GLU A 50 -16.56 13.27 4.68
CA GLU A 50 -15.84 13.70 3.46
C GLU A 50 -14.46 13.03 3.29
N LEU A 51 -14.05 12.20 4.26
CA LEU A 51 -12.78 11.49 4.21
C LEU A 51 -12.95 10.10 3.61
N GLN A 52 -11.89 9.60 2.98
CA GLN A 52 -11.83 8.23 2.49
C GLN A 52 -10.60 7.53 3.04
N VAL A 53 -10.79 6.41 3.75
CA VAL A 53 -9.70 5.50 4.11
C VAL A 53 -9.52 4.54 2.96
N SER A 54 -8.31 4.48 2.39
CA SER A 54 -8.00 3.62 1.24
C SER A 54 -6.79 2.77 1.56
N THR A 55 -6.93 1.45 1.43
CA THR A 55 -5.84 0.49 1.50
C THR A 55 -5.64 -0.14 0.14
N VAL A 56 -4.40 -0.12 -0.34
CA VAL A 56 -4.02 -0.63 -1.66
C VAL A 56 -2.84 -1.57 -1.57
N PHE A 57 -2.81 -2.53 -2.49
CA PHE A 57 -1.63 -3.31 -2.84
C PHE A 57 -0.88 -2.58 -3.95
N THR A 58 0.37 -2.21 -3.66
CA THR A 58 1.24 -1.51 -4.61
C THR A 58 1.98 -2.46 -5.55
N GLY A 59 2.19 -3.71 -5.11
CA GLY A 59 2.94 -4.74 -5.84
C GLY A 59 4.40 -4.42 -6.14
N ILE A 60 4.93 -3.33 -5.59
CA ILE A 60 6.33 -2.95 -5.70
C ILE A 60 6.88 -2.89 -4.28
N ASP A 61 7.96 -3.63 -4.02
CA ASP A 61 8.67 -3.54 -2.75
C ASP A 61 9.31 -2.16 -2.58
N ARG A 62 8.66 -1.35 -1.73
CA ARG A 62 9.10 0.00 -1.35
C ARG A 62 10.11 0.00 -0.22
N ASN A 63 10.49 -1.16 0.31
CA ASN A 63 11.57 -1.25 1.28
C ASN A 63 12.92 -1.18 0.56
N TRP A 64 13.69 -0.13 0.86
CA TRP A 64 15.02 0.06 0.29
C TRP A 64 16.15 -0.46 1.20
N GLY A 65 15.81 -1.04 2.37
CA GLY A 65 16.75 -1.71 3.28
C GLY A 65 16.55 -3.23 3.34
N ASP A 66 17.24 -3.88 4.27
CA ASP A 66 17.28 -5.36 4.41
C ASP A 66 16.06 -5.97 5.12
N GLY A 67 14.91 -5.27 5.12
CA GLY A 67 13.71 -5.68 5.85
C GLY A 67 12.71 -6.47 5.02
N SER A 68 11.57 -6.80 5.64
CA SER A 68 10.44 -7.39 4.92
C SER A 68 9.91 -6.44 3.84
N PRO A 69 9.39 -6.94 2.72
CA PRO A 69 8.94 -6.09 1.63
C PRO A 69 7.76 -5.23 2.09
N ILE A 70 7.70 -3.98 1.65
CA ILE A 70 6.56 -3.09 1.93
C ILE A 70 5.71 -3.03 0.67
N LEU A 71 4.56 -3.70 0.70
CA LEU A 71 3.75 -3.99 -0.48
C LEU A 71 2.36 -3.37 -0.40
N PHE A 72 1.88 -3.05 0.79
CA PHE A 72 0.58 -2.46 1.03
C PHE A 72 0.73 -1.06 1.58
N GLU A 73 -0.20 -0.17 1.22
CA GLU A 73 -0.28 1.19 1.75
C GLU A 73 -1.70 1.47 2.21
N THR A 74 -1.84 1.99 3.42
CA THR A 74 -3.09 2.61 3.90
C THR A 74 -2.91 4.12 3.94
N MET A 75 -3.91 4.86 3.48
CA MET A 75 -3.92 6.33 3.46
C MET A 75 -5.31 6.88 3.77
N VAL A 76 -5.36 8.12 4.25
CA VAL A 76 -6.61 8.88 4.42
C VAL A 76 -6.62 10.02 3.41
N LEU A 77 -7.56 9.97 2.47
CA LEU A 77 -7.80 10.98 1.46
C LEU A 77 -8.82 12.01 1.97
N GLY A 78 -8.79 13.21 1.39
CA GLY A 78 -9.62 14.35 1.82
C GLY A 78 -9.00 15.20 2.93
N LEU A 79 -7.77 14.89 3.35
CA LEU A 79 -6.96 15.73 4.22
C LEU A 79 -6.24 16.84 3.41
N PRO A 80 -5.77 17.92 4.08
CA PRO A 80 -4.90 18.92 3.45
C PRO A 80 -3.68 18.28 2.77
N GLU A 81 -3.25 18.83 1.62
CA GLU A 81 -2.17 18.26 0.79
C GLU A 81 -0.83 18.15 1.52
N ASP A 82 -0.59 19.02 2.50
CA ASP A 82 0.60 19.01 3.37
C ASP A 82 0.54 17.90 4.44
N LEU A 83 -0.60 17.23 4.60
CA LEU A 83 -0.86 16.21 5.63
C LEU A 83 -1.47 14.95 5.01
N LEU A 84 -0.73 14.31 4.10
CA LEU A 84 -1.11 13.05 3.46
C LEU A 84 -0.35 11.87 4.09
N PRO A 85 -0.88 11.25 5.15
CA PRO A 85 -0.21 10.13 5.79
C PRO A 85 -0.25 8.89 4.88
N GLN A 86 0.86 8.18 4.84
CA GLN A 86 0.97 6.88 4.19
C GLN A 86 1.63 5.91 5.17
N TRP A 87 0.92 4.82 5.48
CA TRP A 87 1.45 3.74 6.31
C TRP A 87 1.69 2.52 5.43
N GLY A 88 2.93 2.04 5.41
CA GLY A 88 3.34 0.88 4.64
C GLY A 88 3.27 -0.41 5.46
N PHE A 89 2.81 -1.50 4.84
CA PHE A 89 2.72 -2.82 5.49
C PHE A 89 3.26 -3.93 4.57
N SER A 90 3.76 -4.99 5.20
CA SER A 90 4.25 -6.18 4.50
C SER A 90 3.17 -7.21 4.21
N THR A 91 2.09 -7.22 5.00
CA THR A 91 1.05 -8.24 4.90
C THR A 91 -0.33 -7.62 4.71
N TRP A 92 -1.22 -8.39 4.05
CA TRP A 92 -2.62 -8.02 3.88
C TRP A 92 -3.33 -7.80 5.21
N ASN A 93 -3.09 -8.69 6.18
CA ASN A 93 -3.78 -8.66 7.47
C ASN A 93 -3.39 -7.43 8.30
N ASP A 94 -2.12 -7.05 8.30
CA ASP A 94 -1.67 -5.83 8.99
C ASP A 94 -2.27 -4.58 8.35
N ALA A 95 -2.31 -4.55 7.00
CA ALA A 95 -2.90 -3.45 6.26
C ALA A 95 -4.41 -3.29 6.54
N ILE A 96 -5.16 -4.40 6.57
CA ILE A 96 -6.59 -4.41 6.94
C ILE A 96 -6.80 -4.03 8.41
N THR A 97 -5.97 -4.53 9.32
CA THR A 97 -6.09 -4.18 10.74
C THR A 97 -5.92 -2.67 10.94
N ALA A 98 -4.90 -2.08 10.30
CA ALA A 98 -4.69 -0.64 10.31
C ALA A 98 -5.85 0.13 9.64
N HIS A 99 -6.39 -0.39 8.54
CA HIS A 99 -7.55 0.19 7.87
C HIS A 99 -8.76 0.29 8.81
N LEU A 100 -9.15 -0.84 9.40
CA LEU A 100 -10.31 -0.92 10.29
C LEU A 100 -10.14 -0.01 11.51
N HIS A 101 -8.95 -0.01 12.12
CA HIS A 101 -8.64 0.90 13.23
C HIS A 101 -8.79 2.38 12.84
N LEU A 102 -8.36 2.77 11.64
CA LEU A 102 -8.51 4.15 11.15
C LEU A 102 -9.98 4.49 10.91
N VAL A 103 -10.74 3.61 10.28
CA VAL A 103 -12.19 3.81 10.06
C VAL A 103 -12.91 3.96 11.40
N ASP A 104 -12.65 3.07 12.36
CA ASP A 104 -13.26 3.12 13.69
C ASP A 104 -12.89 4.41 14.42
N SER A 105 -11.61 4.79 14.39
CA SER A 105 -11.12 6.00 15.06
C SER A 105 -11.72 7.27 14.46
N LEU A 106 -11.76 7.38 13.13
CA LEU A 106 -12.36 8.52 12.43
C LEU A 106 -13.86 8.59 12.67
N THR A 107 -14.55 7.44 12.71
CA THR A 107 -15.99 7.36 12.98
C THR A 107 -16.30 7.79 14.41
N ALA A 108 -15.52 7.34 15.39
CA ALA A 108 -15.77 7.60 16.81
C ALA A 108 -15.31 8.99 17.27
N HIS A 109 -14.23 9.52 16.71
CA HIS A 109 -13.53 10.70 17.23
C HIS A 109 -13.34 11.83 16.23
N GLY A 110 -13.74 11.63 14.97
CA GLY A 110 -13.47 12.57 13.90
C GLY A 110 -11.97 12.66 13.55
N VAL A 111 -11.61 13.68 12.78
CA VAL A 111 -10.28 13.80 12.16
C VAL A 111 -9.21 14.43 13.05
N GLU A 112 -9.60 15.21 14.07
CA GLU A 112 -8.66 16.02 14.84
C GLU A 112 -7.57 15.22 15.58
N PRO A 113 -7.87 14.06 16.22
CA PRO A 113 -6.83 13.24 16.84
C PRO A 113 -5.77 12.79 15.85
N LEU A 114 -6.19 12.35 14.65
CA LEU A 114 -5.28 11.93 13.58
C LEU A 114 -4.38 13.09 13.13
N LEU A 115 -4.95 14.29 12.92
CA LEU A 115 -4.16 15.47 12.54
C LEU A 115 -3.13 15.83 13.60
N SER A 116 -3.49 15.74 14.88
CA SER A 116 -2.56 15.96 16.00
C SER A 116 -1.40 14.95 15.96
N GLU A 117 -1.67 13.68 15.68
CA GLU A 117 -0.62 12.65 15.57
C GLU A 117 0.31 12.89 14.37
N ILE A 118 -0.24 13.19 13.20
CA ILE A 118 0.55 13.49 12.00
C ILE A 118 1.48 14.68 12.24
N ARG A 119 0.95 15.77 12.83
CA ARG A 119 1.73 16.97 13.15
C ARG A 119 2.85 16.69 14.15
N LYS A 120 2.58 15.87 15.17
CA LYS A 120 3.62 15.46 16.14
C LYS A 120 4.74 14.68 15.47
N LYS A 121 4.40 13.76 14.55
CA LYS A 121 5.38 12.95 13.82
C LYS A 121 6.20 13.79 12.84
N ALA A 122 5.60 14.80 12.21
CA ALA A 122 6.31 15.72 11.31
C ALA A 122 7.29 16.66 12.06
N ALA A 123 7.09 16.86 13.36
CA ALA A 123 7.92 17.70 14.21
C ALA A 123 9.05 16.95 14.94
N ALA A 124 9.13 15.62 14.80
CA ALA A 124 10.11 14.75 15.45
C ALA A 124 11.22 14.32 14.47
#